data_AF-A0A1E7YQW8-F1
#
_entry.id   AF-A0A1E7YQW8-F1
#
_cell.length_a   1.000
_cell.length_b   1.000
_cell.length_c   1.000
_cell.angle_alpha   90.00
_cell.angle_beta   90.00
_cell.angle_gamma   90.00
#
_symmetry.space_group_name_H-M   'P 1'
#
loop_
_entity.id
_entity.type
_entity.pdbx_description
1 polymer ?
#
loop_
_entity_poly.entity_id
_entity_poly.type
_entity_poly.pdbx_seq_one_letter_code
_entity_poly.pdbx_strand_id
1 'polypeptide(L)'
;MAGTNAWALARELLPWIVAGILIGATVKTWLPTAWISALEARDWLTPVLALIFATLLYADSLGSLPLVNALLQKGLGPGNGMILLIAGVGSNIATLGPIYREMGARVAILYACCVMTLALLLGILWTLFL
;
A
#
# COMPACT_ATOMS: atom_id res chain seq x y z
N MET A 1 20.81 -5.02 -21.97
CA MET A 1 20.91 -3.83 -21.09
C MET A 1 20.66 -2.60 -21.97
N ALA A 2 19.40 -2.30 -22.27
CA ALA A 2 19.05 -1.19 -23.15
C ALA A 2 18.99 0.11 -22.33
N GLY A 3 19.65 1.16 -22.81
CA GLY A 3 19.60 2.49 -22.18
C GLY A 3 18.17 3.01 -22.17
N THR A 4 17.49 2.91 -21.03
CA THR A 4 16.21 3.57 -20.82
C THR A 4 16.50 5.01 -20.41
N ASN A 5 16.37 5.92 -21.37
CA ASN A 5 16.44 7.36 -21.13
C ASN A 5 15.40 7.71 -20.05
N ALA A 6 15.72 8.60 -19.09
CA ALA A 6 14.84 8.96 -17.98
C ALA A 6 13.40 9.32 -18.42
N TRP A 7 13.28 9.88 -19.63
CA TRP A 7 12.01 10.18 -20.30
C TRP A 7 11.09 8.98 -20.54
N ALA A 8 11.62 7.79 -20.80
CA ALA A 8 10.82 6.59 -21.01
C ALA A 8 10.16 6.12 -19.71
N LEU A 9 10.94 6.09 -18.62
CA LEU A 9 10.43 5.75 -17.29
C LEU A 9 9.38 6.75 -16.82
N ALA A 10 9.63 8.05 -17.03
CA ALA A 10 8.66 9.08 -16.71
C ALA A 10 7.33 8.85 -17.44
N ARG A 11 7.36 8.49 -18.73
CA ARG A 11 6.14 8.26 -19.53
C ARG A 11 5.37 7.02 -19.07
N GLU A 12 6.05 6.00 -18.56
CA GLU A 12 5.43 4.80 -18.00
C GLU A 12 4.84 5.04 -16.61
N LEU A 13 5.53 5.79 -15.75
CA LEU A 13 5.12 6.04 -14.36
C LEU A 13 4.07 7.15 -14.22
N LEU A 14 4.13 8.21 -15.05
CA LEU A 14 3.21 9.35 -14.99
C LEU A 14 1.72 8.97 -14.91
N PRO A 15 1.17 8.09 -15.78
CA PRO A 15 -0.25 7.76 -15.72
C PRO A 15 -0.64 7.10 -14.39
N TRP A 16 0.24 6.28 -13.81
CA TRP A 16 0.01 5.64 -12.51
C TRP A 16 0.08 6.64 -11.35
N ILE A 17 1.03 7.58 -11.40
CA ILE A 17 1.13 8.67 -10.41
C ILE A 17 -0.13 9.54 -10.45
N VAL A 18 -0.56 9.95 -11.64
CA VAL A 18 -1.78 10.74 -11.82
C VAL A 18 -3.01 9.98 -11.32
N ALA A 19 -3.13 8.69 -11.64
CA ALA A 19 -4.20 7.86 -11.12
C ALA A 19 -4.20 7.79 -9.59
N GLY A 20 -3.04 7.60 -8.96
CA GLY A 20 -2.90 7.60 -7.51
C GLY A 20 -3.27 8.93 -6.87
N ILE A 21 -2.88 10.06 -7.48
CA ILE A 21 -3.27 11.40 -7.03
C ILE A 21 -4.78 11.60 -7.15
N LEU A 22 -5.39 11.18 -8.27
CA LEU A 22 -6.83 11.29 -8.47
C LEU A 22 -7.59 10.45 -7.44
N ILE A 23 -7.18 9.20 -7.21
CA ILE A 23 -7.78 8.32 -6.20
C ILE A 23 -7.59 8.90 -4.79
N GLY A 24 -6.39 9.41 -4.46
CA GLY A 24 -6.14 10.06 -3.18
C GLY A 24 -7.02 11.30 -2.98
N ALA A 25 -7.21 12.09 -4.04
CA ALA A 25 -8.07 13.28 -4.02
C ALA A 25 -9.55 12.93 -3.88
N THR A 26 -10.05 11.89 -4.57
CA THR A 26 -11.43 11.43 -4.41
C THR A 26 -11.68 10.84 -3.03
N VAL A 27 -10.77 10.02 -2.51
CA VAL A 27 -10.85 9.51 -1.14
C VAL A 27 -10.83 10.67 -0.14
N LYS A 28 -9.96 11.67 -0.32
CA LYS A 28 -9.93 12.86 0.55
C LYS A 28 -11.24 13.64 0.52
N THR A 29 -11.92 13.72 -0.60
CA THR A 29 -13.13 14.56 -0.76
C THR A 29 -14.43 13.81 -0.44
N TRP A 30 -14.55 12.55 -0.83
CA TRP A 30 -15.78 11.75 -0.70
C TRP A 30 -15.81 10.89 0.56
N LEU A 31 -14.65 10.51 1.13
CA LEU A 31 -14.63 9.64 2.31
C LEU A 31 -14.87 10.46 3.59
N PRO A 32 -15.94 10.20 4.36
CA PRO A 32 -16.21 10.91 5.60
C PRO A 32 -15.19 10.52 6.68
N THR A 33 -14.67 11.52 7.42
CA THR A 33 -13.73 11.31 8.53
C THR A 33 -14.29 10.35 9.58
N ALA A 34 -15.59 10.48 9.90
CA ALA A 34 -16.26 9.65 10.89
C ALA A 34 -16.17 8.14 10.61
N TRP A 35 -16.10 7.73 9.34
CA TRP A 35 -16.00 6.32 8.96
C TRP A 35 -14.61 5.77 9.25
N ILE A 36 -13.56 6.52 8.88
CA ILE A 36 -12.17 6.14 9.14
C ILE A 36 -11.90 6.16 10.64
N SER A 37 -12.32 7.20 11.36
CA SER A 37 -12.12 7.28 12.80
C SER A 37 -12.86 6.18 13.57
N ALA A 38 -14.08 5.79 13.14
CA ALA A 38 -14.78 4.65 13.73
C ALA A 38 -14.12 3.30 13.41
N LEU A 39 -13.45 3.21 12.26
CA LEU A 39 -12.67 2.03 11.89
C LEU A 39 -11.39 1.91 12.71
N GLU A 40 -10.71 3.03 12.97
CA GLU A 40 -9.52 3.11 13.84
C GLU A 40 -9.84 2.88 15.30
N ALA A 41 -11.02 3.30 15.79
CA ALA A 41 -11.47 2.99 17.15
C ALA A 41 -11.59 1.47 17.43
N ARG A 42 -11.50 0.62 16.40
CA ARG A 42 -11.45 -0.84 16.52
C ARG A 42 -10.01 -1.34 16.36
N ASP A 43 -9.16 -1.03 17.34
CA ASP A 43 -7.71 -1.23 17.35
C ASP A 43 -7.19 -2.56 16.75
N TRP A 44 -7.91 -3.67 16.93
CA TRP A 44 -7.47 -4.99 16.47
C TRP A 44 -7.87 -5.34 15.02
N LEU A 45 -8.92 -4.71 14.48
CA LEU A 45 -9.44 -4.99 13.14
C LEU A 45 -8.82 -4.11 12.07
N THR A 46 -8.48 -2.87 12.42
CA THR A 46 -7.96 -1.87 11.49
C THR A 46 -6.66 -2.30 10.80
N PRO A 47 -5.67 -2.93 11.47
CA PRO A 47 -4.46 -3.42 10.83
C PRO A 47 -4.73 -4.48 9.77
N VAL A 48 -5.67 -5.40 10.04
CA VAL A 48 -6.04 -6.47 9.11
C VAL A 48 -6.81 -5.91 7.92
N LEU A 49 -7.71 -4.96 8.15
CA LEU A 49 -8.43 -4.28 7.07
C LEU A 49 -7.49 -3.45 6.21
N ALA A 50 -6.52 -2.76 6.82
CA ALA A 50 -5.46 -2.05 6.12
C ALA A 50 -4.66 -3.00 5.22
N LEU A 51 -4.29 -4.19 5.72
CA LEU A 51 -3.59 -5.20 4.92
C LEU A 51 -4.43 -5.72 3.73
N ILE A 52 -5.72 -6.01 3.96
CA ILE A 52 -6.63 -6.48 2.91
C ILE A 52 -6.80 -5.38 1.85
N PHE A 53 -7.01 -4.14 2.28
CA PHE A 53 -7.09 -3.00 1.37
C PHE A 53 -5.77 -2.81 0.62
N ALA A 54 -4.62 -2.95 1.26
CA ALA A 54 -3.32 -2.85 0.59
C ALA A 54 -3.16 -3.89 -0.52
N THR A 55 -3.60 -5.11 -0.25
CA THR A 55 -3.49 -6.24 -1.18
C THR A 55 -4.47 -6.09 -2.35
N LEU A 56 -5.69 -5.60 -2.09
CA LEU A 56 -6.71 -5.40 -3.11
C LEU A 56 -6.43 -4.15 -3.96
N LEU A 57 -6.01 -3.09 -3.29
CA LEU A 57 -5.63 -1.81 -3.86
C LEU A 57 -4.17 -1.92 -4.28
N TYR A 58 -4.00 -2.67 -5.35
CA TYR A 58 -2.75 -3.03 -5.98
C TYR A 58 -2.03 -1.78 -6.51
N ALA A 59 -1.39 -1.06 -5.61
CA ALA A 59 -0.87 0.27 -5.87
C ALA A 59 0.65 0.23 -6.07
N ASP A 60 1.09 0.94 -7.10
CA ASP A 60 2.49 1.28 -7.26
C ASP A 60 2.96 2.23 -6.15
N SER A 61 4.24 2.15 -5.79
CA SER A 61 4.83 2.87 -4.64
C SER A 61 4.60 4.39 -4.66
N LEU A 62 4.49 4.98 -5.85
CA LEU A 62 4.28 6.42 -5.99
C LEU A 62 2.79 6.81 -5.86
N GLY A 63 1.88 5.90 -6.24
CA GLY A 63 0.44 6.13 -6.18
C GLY A 63 -0.15 5.90 -4.79
N SER A 64 0.47 5.06 -3.96
CA SER A 64 0.00 4.76 -2.61
C SER A 64 0.32 5.88 -1.59
N LEU A 65 1.36 6.68 -1.83
CA LEU A 65 1.76 7.77 -0.93
C LEU A 65 0.68 8.86 -0.77
N PRO A 66 0.12 9.45 -1.86
CA PRO A 66 -0.93 10.45 -1.76
C PRO A 66 -2.20 9.91 -1.12
N LEU A 67 -2.55 8.65 -1.41
CA LEU A 67 -3.69 7.97 -0.84
C LEU A 67 -3.55 7.80 0.68
N VAL A 68 -2.41 7.28 1.14
CA VAL A 68 -2.14 7.11 2.58
C VAL A 68 -2.15 8.46 3.28
N ASN A 69 -1.52 9.50 2.72
CA ASN A 69 -1.56 10.84 3.29
C ASN A 69 -3.00 11.38 3.42
N ALA A 70 -3.86 11.13 2.42
CA ALA A 70 -5.27 11.49 2.51
C ALA A 70 -5.99 10.74 3.64
N LEU A 71 -5.71 9.45 3.84
CA LEU A 71 -6.29 8.65 4.91
C LEU A 71 -5.80 9.07 6.30
N LEU A 72 -4.50 9.39 6.44
CA LEU A 72 -3.94 9.92 7.68
C LEU A 72 -4.62 11.24 8.07
N GLN A 73 -4.84 12.13 7.09
CA GLN A 73 -5.61 13.38 7.32
C GLN A 73 -7.07 13.13 7.71
N LYS A 74 -7.61 11.94 7.41
CA LYS A 74 -8.97 11.53 7.80
C LYS A 74 -9.01 10.82 9.16
N GLY A 75 -7.87 10.68 9.83
CA GLY A 75 -7.75 10.07 11.15
C GLY A 75 -7.30 8.61 11.13
N LEU A 76 -6.83 8.09 10.00
CA LEU A 76 -6.15 6.79 9.96
C LEU A 76 -4.87 6.87 10.81
N GLY A 77 -4.61 5.84 11.60
CA GLY A 77 -3.41 5.72 12.41
C GLY A 77 -2.16 5.59 11.52
N PRO A 78 -1.04 6.22 11.88
CA PRO A 78 0.21 6.12 11.13
C PRO A 78 0.70 4.67 10.96
N GLY A 79 0.51 3.81 11.97
CA GLY A 79 0.85 2.38 11.89
C GLY A 79 0.06 1.66 10.79
N ASN A 80 -1.24 1.93 10.65
CA ASN A 80 -2.07 1.37 9.59
C ASN A 80 -1.71 1.94 8.21
N GLY A 81 -1.30 3.21 8.15
CA GLY A 81 -0.70 3.80 6.96
C GLY A 81 0.58 3.08 6.51
N MET A 82 1.44 2.67 7.45
CA MET A 82 2.64 1.89 7.14
C MET A 82 2.30 0.50 6.60
N ILE A 83 1.30 -0.18 7.18
CA ILE A 83 0.82 -1.47 6.67
C ILE A 83 0.38 -1.34 5.21
N LEU A 84 -0.41 -0.31 4.90
CA LEU A 84 -0.87 -0.02 3.54
C LEU A 84 0.28 0.18 2.55
N LEU A 85 1.31 0.93 2.95
CA LEU A 85 2.46 1.22 2.08
C LEU A 85 3.34 -0.02 1.84
N ILE A 86 3.68 -0.75 2.91
CA ILE A 86 4.59 -1.91 2.82
C ILE A 86 3.91 -3.07 2.10
N ALA A 87 2.68 -3.42 2.51
CA ALA A 87 1.97 -4.54 1.92
C ALA A 87 1.48 -4.25 0.50
N GLY A 88 1.11 -3.00 0.20
CA GLY A 88 0.65 -2.61 -1.14
C GLY A 88 1.75 -2.77 -2.19
N VAL A 89 2.96 -2.25 -1.92
CA VAL A 89 4.09 -2.35 -2.85
C VAL A 89 4.64 -3.78 -2.90
N GLY A 90 4.77 -4.43 -1.75
CA GLY A 90 5.36 -5.76 -1.69
C GLY A 90 4.45 -6.89 -2.20
N SER A 91 3.15 -6.63 -2.41
CA SER A 91 2.24 -7.59 -3.05
C SER A 91 1.98 -7.33 -4.54
N ASN A 92 2.60 -6.31 -5.15
CA ASN A 92 2.39 -5.92 -6.55
C ASN A 92 2.93 -6.97 -7.58
N ILE A 93 2.44 -6.95 -8.85
CA ILE A 93 2.67 -7.94 -9.91
C ILE A 93 4.02 -7.63 -10.52
N ALA A 94 4.41 -6.36 -10.50
CA ALA A 94 5.76 -5.93 -10.82
C ALA A 94 6.79 -6.63 -9.91
N THR A 95 6.45 -6.91 -8.65
CA THR A 95 7.30 -7.60 -7.67
C THR A 95 7.09 -9.12 -7.69
N LEU A 96 5.85 -9.59 -7.60
CA LEU A 96 5.52 -11.01 -7.56
C LEU A 96 5.67 -11.72 -8.91
N GLY A 97 5.47 -11.02 -10.02
CA GLY A 97 5.53 -11.58 -11.38
C GLY A 97 6.91 -12.13 -11.75
N PRO A 98 8.00 -11.36 -11.59
CA PRO A 98 9.35 -11.86 -11.77
C PRO A 98 9.70 -13.00 -10.82
N ILE A 99 9.33 -12.90 -9.53
CA ILE A 99 9.57 -13.96 -8.54
C ILE A 99 8.85 -15.25 -8.94
N TYR A 100 7.59 -15.14 -9.36
CA TYR A 100 6.81 -16.29 -9.83
C TYR A 100 7.45 -16.95 -11.06
N ARG A 101 7.95 -16.15 -12.01
CA ARG A 101 8.55 -16.66 -13.25
C ARG A 101 9.91 -17.32 -13.03
N GLU A 102 10.76 -16.73 -12.20
CA GLU A 102 12.13 -17.21 -11.98
C GLU A 102 12.21 -18.31 -10.91
N MET A 103 11.41 -18.19 -9.84
CA MET A 103 11.52 -19.04 -8.64
C MET A 103 10.28 -19.91 -8.40
N GLY A 104 9.21 -19.72 -9.18
CA GLY A 104 7.97 -20.48 -9.09
C GLY A 104 6.98 -19.97 -8.05
N ALA A 105 5.76 -20.51 -8.11
CA ALA A 105 4.62 -20.07 -7.29
C ALA A 105 4.86 -20.17 -5.79
N ARG A 106 5.57 -21.22 -5.33
CA ARG A 106 5.80 -21.45 -3.90
C ARG A 106 6.64 -20.34 -3.28
N VAL A 107 7.68 -19.88 -3.98
CA VAL A 107 8.56 -18.82 -3.49
C VAL A 107 7.85 -17.47 -3.53
N ALA A 108 7.06 -17.20 -4.57
CA ALA A 108 6.25 -15.98 -4.66
C ALA A 108 5.24 -15.86 -3.51
N ILE A 109 4.55 -16.96 -3.15
CA ILE A 109 3.61 -16.98 -2.02
C ILE A 109 4.35 -16.80 -0.69
N LEU A 110 5.47 -17.49 -0.48
CA LEU A 110 6.28 -17.33 0.73
C LEU A 110 6.77 -15.89 0.90
N TYR A 111 7.23 -15.27 -0.18
CA TYR A 111 7.62 -13.87 -0.20
C TYR A 111 6.45 -12.95 0.19
N ALA A 112 5.30 -13.11 -0.45
CA ALA A 112 4.10 -12.32 -0.15
C ALA A 112 3.69 -12.46 1.32
N CYS A 113 3.61 -13.69 1.84
CA CYS A 113 3.30 -13.94 3.25
C CYS A 113 4.32 -13.30 4.18
N CYS A 114 5.60 -13.37 3.86
CA CYS A 114 6.67 -12.76 4.66
C CYS A 114 6.54 -11.23 4.72
N VAL A 115 6.31 -10.58 3.57
CA VAL A 115 6.05 -9.14 3.48
C VAL A 115 4.80 -8.76 4.27
N MET A 116 3.69 -9.47 4.11
CA MET A 116 2.44 -9.19 4.82
C MET A 116 2.61 -9.32 6.33
N THR A 117 3.34 -10.34 6.78
CA THR A 117 3.63 -10.57 8.19
C THR A 117 4.51 -9.44 8.74
N LEU A 118 5.54 -9.04 8.00
CA LEU A 118 6.42 -7.95 8.40
C LEU A 118 5.68 -6.61 8.46
N ALA A 119 4.82 -6.32 7.47
CA ALA A 119 3.99 -5.12 7.45
C ALA A 119 3.10 -5.05 8.69
N LEU A 120 2.39 -6.14 9.01
CA LEU A 120 1.55 -6.25 10.20
C LEU A 120 2.37 -6.06 11.49
N LEU A 121 3.51 -6.74 11.61
CA LEU A 121 4.37 -6.64 12.78
C LEU A 121 4.84 -5.20 13.00
N LEU A 122 5.31 -4.52 11.95
CA LEU A 122 5.77 -3.14 12.03
C LEU A 122 4.65 -2.16 12.35
N GLY A 123 3.47 -2.33 11.73
CA GLY A 123 2.32 -1.48 11.99
C GLY A 123 1.79 -1.63 13.42
N ILE A 124 1.65 -2.87 13.90
CA ILE A 124 1.23 -3.14 15.28
C ILE A 124 2.28 -2.65 16.28
N LEU A 125 3.57 -2.86 16.00
CA LEU A 125 4.65 -2.37 16.84
C LEU A 125 4.61 -0.84 16.93
N TRP A 126 4.39 -0.16 15.81
CA TRP A 126 4.22 1.29 15.79
C TRP A 126 3.07 1.71 16.69
N THR A 127 1.88 1.12 16.49
CA THR A 127 0.68 1.44 17.29
C THR A 127 0.84 1.13 18.78
N LEU A 128 1.66 0.15 19.15
CA LEU A 128 1.91 -0.21 20.56
C LEU A 128 2.92 0.72 21.24
N PHE A 129 3.91 1.25 20.51
CA PHE A 129 5.03 2.01 21.08
C PHE A 129 4.90 3.54 20.94
N LEU A 130 4.11 4.04 19.98
CA LEU A 130 3.91 5.47 19.68
C LEU A 130 2.42 5.84 19.66
#